data_AF-A0A327KP93-F1
#
_entry.id   AF-A0A327KP93-F1
#
_cell.length_a   1.000
_cell.length_b   1.000
_cell.length_c   1.000
_cell.angle_alpha   90.00
_cell.angle_beta   90.00
_cell.angle_gamma   90.00
#
_symmetry.space_group_name_H-M   'P 1'
#
loop_
_entity.id
_entity.type
_entity.pdbx_description
1 polymer ?
#
loop_
_entity_poly.entity_id
_entity_poly.type
_entity_poly.pdbx_seq_one_letter_code
_entity_poly.pdbx_strand_id
1 'polypeptide(L)'
;MVTRGSSAFSSTNQTVAGLGIVNYGAPLRSRSYVFALTAIRLYDGASLALLATEVSQLRERTLGDVLMGGLIRGPFEEVDDGLWPETPQTPIAPGVRSAARDLLVLSLDRTLPRVLGVSARAGH
;
A
#
# COMPACT_ATOMS: atom_id res chain seq x y z
N MET A 1 -11.67 0.06 11.97
CA MET A 1 -10.29 -0.30 12.35
C MET A 1 -9.42 -0.38 11.11
N VAL A 2 -8.20 0.17 11.16
CA VAL A 2 -7.21 0.03 10.06
C VAL A 2 -6.15 -0.97 10.51
N THR A 3 -5.87 -1.98 9.67
CA THR A 3 -4.85 -3.00 9.91
C THR A 3 -3.81 -3.03 8.80
N ARG A 4 -2.67 -3.65 9.09
CA ARG A 4 -1.61 -3.91 8.10
C ARG A 4 -2.16 -4.74 6.93
N GLY A 5 -1.99 -4.26 5.70
CA GLY A 5 -2.21 -5.04 4.48
C GLY A 5 -0.91 -5.72 4.02
N SER A 6 -1.01 -6.71 3.14
CA SER A 6 0.15 -7.35 2.52
C SER A 6 -0.06 -7.58 1.02
N SER A 7 1.04 -7.66 0.28
CA SER A 7 1.06 -7.98 -1.13
C SER A 7 2.24 -8.88 -1.45
N ALA A 8 2.06 -9.80 -2.40
CA ALA A 8 3.19 -10.39 -3.11
C ALA A 8 4.02 -9.27 -3.78
N PHE A 9 5.32 -9.46 -3.85
CA PHE A 9 6.24 -8.52 -4.49
C PHE A 9 6.67 -9.04 -5.86
N SER A 10 6.18 -8.41 -6.92
CA SER A 10 6.45 -8.80 -8.31
C SER A 10 6.15 -10.29 -8.55
N SER A 11 6.91 -10.94 -9.43
CA SER A 11 6.91 -12.39 -9.63
C SER A 11 7.83 -13.14 -8.65
N THR A 12 8.24 -12.52 -7.54
CA THR A 12 9.10 -13.16 -6.54
C THR A 12 8.28 -13.99 -5.54
N ASN A 13 8.94 -14.82 -4.73
CA ASN A 13 8.32 -15.50 -3.59
C ASN A 13 8.27 -14.61 -2.32
N GLN A 14 8.55 -13.31 -2.45
CA GLN A 14 8.58 -12.37 -1.34
C GLN A 14 7.24 -11.65 -1.16
N THR A 15 7.00 -11.17 0.06
CA THR A 15 5.82 -10.37 0.39
C THR A 15 6.25 -9.10 1.11
N VAL A 16 5.52 -8.02 0.82
CA VAL A 16 5.65 -6.72 1.49
C VAL A 16 4.37 -6.46 2.28
N ALA A 17 4.49 -5.81 3.43
CA ALA A 17 3.35 -5.58 4.30
C ALA A 17 3.44 -4.26 5.06
N GLY A 18 2.29 -3.59 5.21
CA GLY A 18 2.20 -2.31 5.89
C GLY A 18 2.79 -1.16 5.07
N LEU A 19 3.63 -0.37 5.72
CA LEU A 19 4.28 0.80 5.13
C LEU A 19 5.77 0.50 5.03
N GLY A 20 6.40 0.82 3.90
CA GLY A 20 7.83 0.59 3.75
C GLY A 20 8.41 1.07 2.44
N ILE A 21 9.71 0.82 2.28
CA ILE A 21 10.46 1.04 1.05
C ILE A 21 11.09 -0.29 0.62
N VAL A 22 11.11 -0.56 -0.68
CA VAL A 22 11.76 -1.74 -1.28
C VAL A 22 12.66 -1.30 -2.43
N ASN A 23 13.82 -1.94 -2.56
CA ASN A 23 14.72 -1.77 -3.69
C ASN A 23 14.67 -3.04 -4.55
N TYR A 24 14.53 -2.87 -5.86
CA TYR A 24 14.39 -3.96 -6.80
C TYR A 24 15.15 -3.68 -8.09
N GLY A 25 15.90 -4.67 -8.55
CA GLY A 25 16.70 -4.59 -9.76
C GLY A 25 18.13 -5.07 -9.54
N ALA A 26 18.95 -4.99 -10.58
CA ALA A 26 20.38 -5.26 -10.49
C ALA A 26 21.13 -4.03 -9.93
N PRO A 27 22.33 -4.17 -9.34
CA PRO A 27 23.06 -3.05 -8.72
C PRO A 27 23.31 -1.82 -9.62
N LEU A 28 23.31 -1.97 -10.95
CA LEU A 28 23.45 -0.86 -11.91
C LEU A 28 22.12 -0.32 -12.45
N ARG A 29 20.98 -0.93 -12.11
CA ARG A 29 19.62 -0.58 -12.57
C ARG A 29 18.60 -0.90 -11.48
N SER A 30 18.92 -0.55 -10.24
CA SER A 30 17.97 -0.66 -9.14
C SER A 30 16.87 0.40 -9.29
N ARG A 31 15.75 0.14 -8.64
CA ARG A 31 14.65 1.09 -8.45
C ARG A 31 14.11 0.93 -7.06
N SER A 32 13.89 2.05 -6.40
CA SER A 32 13.34 2.11 -5.05
C SER A 32 11.87 2.49 -5.11
N TYR A 33 11.04 1.80 -4.33
CA TYR A 33 9.61 2.06 -4.27
C TYR A 33 9.17 2.20 -2.83
N VAL A 34 8.40 3.24 -2.56
CA VAL A 34 7.66 3.38 -1.29
C VAL A 34 6.28 2.78 -1.49
N PHE A 35 5.77 2.08 -0.47
CA PHE A 35 4.44 1.48 -0.51
C PHE A 35 3.67 1.72 0.78
N ALA A 36 2.35 1.76 0.66
CA ALA A 36 1.42 1.86 1.77
C ALA A 36 0.25 0.88 1.61
N LEU A 37 0.34 -0.25 2.31
CA LEU A 37 -0.64 -1.34 2.27
C LEU A 37 -1.46 -1.37 3.55
N THR A 38 -2.74 -1.01 3.41
CA THR A 38 -3.70 -1.01 4.52
C THR A 38 -4.94 -1.82 4.16
N ALA A 39 -5.53 -2.42 5.20
CA ALA A 39 -6.86 -3.01 5.15
C ALA A 39 -7.76 -2.28 6.15
N ILE A 40 -8.98 -1.97 5.74
CA ILE A 40 -9.97 -1.28 6.55
C ILE A 40 -11.08 -2.27 6.88
N ARG A 41 -11.33 -2.45 8.17
CA ARG A 41 -12.43 -3.25 8.72
C ARG A 41 -13.47 -2.35 9.35
N LEU A 42 -14.70 -2.46 8.91
CA LEU A 42 -15.85 -1.78 9.51
C LEU A 42 -16.57 -2.74 10.44
N TYR A 43 -16.86 -2.26 11.65
CA TYR A 43 -17.58 -3.02 12.66
C TYR A 43 -18.88 -2.29 13.02
N ASP A 44 -19.89 -3.03 13.45
CA ASP A 44 -21.04 -2.42 14.11
C ASP A 44 -20.61 -1.81 15.45
N GLY A 45 -21.29 -0.76 15.88
CA GLY A 45 -20.95 -0.06 17.13
C GLY A 45 -21.52 -0.73 18.39
N ALA A 46 -22.38 -1.75 18.23
CA ALA A 46 -23.15 -2.33 19.33
C ALA A 46 -22.54 -3.65 19.84
N SER A 47 -22.07 -4.50 18.94
CA SER A 47 -21.52 -5.84 19.22
C SER A 47 -20.10 -6.03 18.68
N LEU A 48 -19.56 -5.04 17.95
CA LEU A 48 -18.34 -5.14 17.16
C LEU A 48 -18.40 -6.27 16.11
N ALA A 49 -19.58 -6.56 15.55
CA ALA A 49 -19.69 -7.49 14.44
C ALA A 49 -19.06 -6.88 13.17
N LEU A 50 -18.29 -7.67 12.43
CA LEU A 50 -17.63 -7.22 11.20
C LEU A 50 -18.65 -7.01 10.08
N LEU A 51 -18.81 -5.77 9.63
CA LEU A 51 -19.73 -5.38 8.56
C LEU A 51 -19.07 -5.43 7.18
N ALA A 52 -17.80 -5.04 7.09
CA ALA A 52 -17.06 -5.02 5.83
C ALA A 52 -15.55 -5.08 6.05
N THR A 53 -14.82 -5.66 5.08
CA THR A 53 -13.37 -5.58 5.00
C THR A 53 -12.98 -5.21 3.58
N GLU A 54 -12.20 -4.15 3.42
CA GLU A 54 -11.61 -3.77 2.14
C GLU A 54 -10.10 -3.62 2.27
N VAL A 55 -9.40 -3.98 1.21
CA VAL A 55 -7.95 -3.78 1.09
C VAL A 55 -7.72 -2.74 0.02
N SER A 56 -6.82 -1.81 0.29
CA SER A 56 -6.43 -0.82 -0.70
C SER A 56 -5.67 -1.49 -1.83
N GLN A 57 -6.37 -1.76 -2.92
CA GLN A 57 -5.81 -2.26 -4.17
C GLN A 57 -5.70 -1.09 -5.16
N LEU A 58 -4.56 -0.95 -5.85
CA LEU A 58 -4.52 -0.21 -7.12
C LEU A 58 -5.36 -1.02 -8.12
N ARG A 59 -6.63 -0.64 -8.30
CA ARG A 59 -7.51 -1.27 -9.30
C ARG A 59 -7.27 -0.73 -10.70
N GLU A 60 -6.90 0.54 -10.80
CA GLU A 60 -6.45 1.14 -12.04
C GLU A 60 -5.00 0.73 -12.22
N ARG A 61 -4.78 -0.49 -12.72
CA ARG A 61 -3.49 -0.80 -13.34
C ARG A 61 -3.32 0.19 -14.49
N THR A 62 -2.45 1.17 -14.30
CA THR A 62 -1.98 1.96 -15.42
C THR A 62 -1.27 1.01 -16.39
N LEU A 63 -1.16 1.38 -17.67
CA LEU A 63 -0.39 0.57 -18.64
C LEU A 63 1.05 0.31 -18.10
N GLY A 64 1.60 1.26 -17.34
CA GLY A 64 2.86 1.12 -16.61
C GLY A 64 2.83 0.03 -15.54
N ASP A 65 1.77 -0.10 -14.75
CA ASP A 65 1.63 -1.16 -13.73
C ASP A 65 1.50 -2.55 -14.33
N VAL A 66 0.87 -2.65 -15.52
CA VAL A 66 0.79 -3.90 -16.28
C VAL A 66 2.17 -4.27 -16.83
N LEU A 67 2.91 -3.30 -17.38
CA LEU A 67 4.26 -3.49 -17.91
C LEU A 67 5.30 -3.79 -16.81
N MET A 68 5.09 -3.28 -15.60
CA MET A 68 5.89 -3.58 -14.39
C MET A 68 5.48 -4.90 -13.71
N GLY A 69 4.59 -5.70 -14.32
CA GLY A 69 4.24 -7.04 -13.85
C GLY A 69 3.41 -7.10 -12.56
N GLY A 70 2.82 -5.99 -12.12
CA GLY A 70 2.08 -5.95 -10.85
C GLY A 70 2.99 -6.03 -9.62
N LEU A 71 4.05 -5.21 -9.61
CA LEU A 71 5.09 -5.13 -8.58
C LEU A 71 4.56 -5.15 -7.14
N ILE A 72 3.57 -4.32 -6.82
CA ILE A 72 2.88 -4.31 -5.52
C ILE A 72 1.38 -4.14 -5.77
N ARG A 73 0.55 -4.94 -5.09
CA ARG A 73 -0.92 -4.84 -5.13
C ARG A 73 -1.40 -3.89 -4.03
N GLY A 74 -1.46 -2.60 -4.36
CA GLY A 74 -1.85 -1.52 -3.45
C GLY A 74 -1.00 -0.28 -3.69
N PRO A 75 -1.26 0.87 -3.03
CA PRO A 75 -0.53 2.12 -3.26
C PRO A 75 0.99 1.97 -3.15
N PHE A 76 1.68 2.28 -4.24
CA PHE A 76 3.13 2.39 -4.30
C PHE A 76 3.53 3.51 -5.26
N GLU A 77 4.74 4.04 -5.08
CA GLU A 77 5.37 4.98 -6.02
C GLU A 77 6.87 4.74 -6.10
N GLU A 78 7.46 5.01 -7.27
CA GLU A 78 8.91 4.98 -7.47
C GLU A 78 9.53 6.24 -6.87
N VAL A 79 10.65 6.08 -6.17
CA VAL A 79 11.40 7.18 -5.54
C VAL A 79 12.86 7.12 -5.95
N ASP A 80 13.57 8.24 -5.79
CA ASP A 80 15.01 8.31 -6.08
C ASP A 80 15.79 7.28 -5.25
N ASP A 81 16.69 6.56 -5.91
CA ASP A 81 17.50 5.49 -5.29
C ASP A 81 18.42 6.02 -4.18
N GLY A 82 18.79 7.30 -4.20
CA GLY A 82 19.51 7.96 -3.12
C GLY A 82 18.70 8.13 -1.83
N LEU A 83 17.40 7.83 -1.85
CA LEU A 83 16.57 7.75 -0.64
C LEU A 83 16.64 6.37 0.03
N TRP A 84 17.27 5.38 -0.62
CA TRP A 84 17.49 4.07 -0.03
C TRP A 84 18.51 4.15 1.11
N PRO A 85 18.21 3.60 2.30
CA PRO A 85 19.16 3.61 3.40
C PRO A 85 20.35 2.69 3.09
N GLU A 86 21.57 3.25 3.10
CA GLU A 86 22.80 2.47 2.91
C GLU A 86 22.98 1.42 4.01
N THR A 87 22.52 1.72 5.23
CA THR A 87 22.53 0.79 6.36
C THR A 87 21.21 0.83 7.13
N PRO A 88 20.79 -0.25 7.83
CA PRO A 88 19.56 -0.28 8.62
C PRO A 88 19.49 0.79 9.74
N GLN A 89 20.64 1.31 10.16
CA GLN A 89 20.74 2.36 11.19
C GLN A 89 20.67 3.78 10.60
N THR A 90 20.68 3.90 9.27
CA THR A 90 20.63 5.19 8.58
C THR A 90 19.24 5.80 8.77
N PRO A 91 19.13 7.06 9.25
CA PRO A 91 17.85 7.74 9.32
C PRO A 91 17.18 7.77 7.96
N ILE A 92 15.89 7.44 7.92
CA ILE A 92 15.14 7.45 6.67
C ILE A 92 15.09 8.88 6.12
N ALA A 93 15.29 9.04 4.82
CA ALA A 93 15.25 10.35 4.19
C ALA A 93 13.84 10.98 4.34
N PRO A 94 13.72 12.30 4.59
CA PRO A 94 12.42 12.96 4.76
C PRO A 94 11.44 12.75 3.60
N GLY A 95 11.98 12.56 2.38
CA GLY A 95 11.19 12.23 1.18
C GLY A 95 10.40 10.93 1.34
N VAL A 96 11.00 9.87 1.90
CA VAL A 96 10.34 8.57 2.11
C VAL A 96 9.15 8.68 3.07
N ARG A 97 9.29 9.50 4.12
CA ARG A 97 8.20 9.73 5.07
C ARG A 97 7.03 10.48 4.44
N SER A 98 7.33 11.45 3.57
CA SER A 98 6.30 12.25 2.90
C SER A 98 5.56 11.40 1.86
N ALA A 99 6.29 10.70 1.02
CA ALA A 99 5.80 9.66 0.10
C ALA A 99 4.86 8.67 0.78
N ALA A 100 5.30 8.07 1.90
CA ALA A 100 4.48 7.10 2.64
C ALA A 100 3.19 7.70 3.20
N ARG A 101 3.19 8.99 3.58
CA ARG A 101 1.98 9.69 4.05
C ARG A 101 1.01 9.91 2.90
N ASP A 102 1.49 10.37 1.76
CA ASP A 102 0.66 10.64 0.59
C ASP A 102 0.03 9.35 0.08
N LEU A 103 0.79 8.25 0.02
CA LEU A 103 0.27 6.93 -0.33
C LEU A 103 -0.75 6.42 0.69
N LEU A 104 -0.57 6.70 1.99
CA LEU A 104 -1.55 6.34 3.02
C LEU A 104 -2.85 7.13 2.85
N VAL A 105 -2.78 8.43 2.58
CA VAL A 105 -3.95 9.27 2.29
C VAL A 105 -4.67 8.72 1.06
N LEU A 106 -3.94 8.50 -0.04
CA LEU A 106 -4.48 7.92 -1.28
C LEU A 106 -5.15 6.56 -1.04
N SER A 107 -4.54 5.74 -0.18
CA SER A 107 -5.08 4.44 0.22
C SER A 107 -6.43 4.57 0.92
N LEU A 108 -6.51 5.49 1.89
CA LEU A 108 -7.71 5.74 2.67
C LEU A 108 -8.83 6.33 1.80
N ASP A 109 -8.52 7.35 0.99
CA ASP A 109 -9.47 8.02 0.12
C ASP A 109 -10.12 7.07 -0.88
N ARG A 110 -9.37 6.08 -1.37
CA ARG A 110 -9.89 5.05 -2.30
C ARG A 110 -10.69 3.95 -1.60
N THR A 111 -10.35 3.63 -0.36
CA THR A 111 -10.88 2.45 0.34
C THR A 111 -12.09 2.80 1.21
N LEU A 112 -12.07 3.94 1.89
CA LEU A 112 -13.13 4.37 2.79
C LEU A 112 -14.50 4.49 2.11
N PRO A 113 -14.65 5.13 0.94
CA PRO A 113 -15.95 5.24 0.28
C PRO A 113 -16.57 3.89 -0.06
N ARG A 114 -15.74 2.87 -0.36
CA ARG A 114 -16.21 1.51 -0.65
C ARG A 114 -16.72 0.82 0.60
N VAL A 115 -15.93 0.85 1.67
CA VAL A 115 -16.32 0.28 2.97
C VAL A 115 -17.61 0.91 3.49
N LEU A 116 -17.70 2.24 3.42
CA LEU A 116 -18.86 2.99 3.91
C LEU A 116 -20.07 2.85 2.98
N GLY A 117 -19.86 2.83 1.66
CA GLY A 117 -20.92 2.60 0.68
C GLY A 117 -21.48 1.17 0.71
N VAL A 118 -20.67 0.17 1.07
CA VAL A 118 -21.12 -1.20 1.33
C VAL A 118 -22.01 -1.25 2.58
N SER A 119 -21.63 -0.53 3.65
CA SER A 119 -22.45 -0.44 4.86
C SER A 119 -23.83 0.18 4.62
N ALA A 120 -23.91 1.19 3.74
CA ALA A 120 -25.19 1.83 3.41
C ALA A 120 -26.16 0.90 2.66
N ARG A 121 -25.67 -0.14 1.98
CA ARG A 121 -26.50 -1.12 1.26
C ARG A 121 -26.91 -2.33 2.09
N ALA A 122 -26.23 -2.59 3.21
CA ALA A 122 -26.53 -3.73 4.09
C ALA A 122 -27.55 -3.41 5.21
N GLY A 123 -28.12 -2.20 5.22
CA GLY A 123 -29.03 -1.70 6.25
C GLY A 123 -30.51 -1.66 5.87
N HIS A 124 -30.97 -2.47 4.90
CA HIS A 124 -32.37 -2.58 4.51
C HIS A 124 -32.83 -4.03 4.48
#